data_AF-A0A519W1S2-F1
#
_entry.id   AF-A0A519W1S2-F1
#
_cell.length_a   1.000
_cell.length_b   1.000
_cell.length_c   1.000
_cell.angle_alpha   90.00
_cell.angle_beta   90.00
_cell.angle_gamma   90.00
#
_symmetry.space_group_name_H-M   'P 1'
#
loop_
_entity.id
_entity.type
_entity.pdbx_description
1 polymer ?
#
loop_
_entity_poly.entity_id
_entity_poly.type
_entity_poly.pdbx_seq_one_letter_code
_entity_poly.pdbx_strand_id
1 'polypeptide(L)'
;PIGNGLLGAMVFGGVQRERLQLNETTIWGGGPNNNIDTAAKSAIDEVRTLLDQKKYLEAQLVANKKLGPKGNSGMPYQLAGNLYLDFPGHDQPTDYRRDLDIEHAIASVSYNVNGTRFKREYFTSFTKNVLVARLTSDRPKMISFKATLQSPLAQQVYKQGDQLILAGKGSDHENQKGKIKFNVVASAKTSGGTIKVDTSSIVIENADTAIIYLSIGTNFVNYKDISADPLAKALQNLKAGYANSFDQLFASHTNFYKNYFDRVKLNLGTSEATKKPTNIRIAAFSDGNDPQLAELYFQFGRYLLICSSQSGGQPANLQGIWNGELKGPWDSKYTVNINTEMNYWPSEVTQLSELNAPLFNMIEDLSVTGKATAQTMYGARGWMLHHNTDIWR
;
A
#
# COMPACT_ATOMS: atom_id res chain seq x y z
N PRO A 1 0.29 9.06 3.53
CA PRO A 1 0.67 7.69 3.11
C PRO A 1 2.16 7.51 3.35
N ILE A 2 2.59 6.38 3.91
CA ILE A 2 3.99 5.94 3.94
C ILE A 2 4.08 4.59 3.23
N GLY A 3 5.19 4.31 2.57
CA GLY A 3 5.35 3.08 1.79
C GLY A 3 6.80 2.84 1.38
N ASN A 4 7.17 1.57 1.25
CA ASN A 4 8.49 1.16 0.78
C ASN A 4 8.43 0.36 -0.53
N GLY A 5 7.31 0.45 -1.27
CA GLY A 5 7.02 -0.34 -2.47
C GLY A 5 6.48 -1.76 -2.21
N LEU A 6 6.49 -2.24 -0.95
CA LEU A 6 5.96 -3.56 -0.56
C LEU A 6 4.92 -3.43 0.55
N LEU A 7 5.32 -2.81 1.66
CA LEU A 7 4.54 -2.49 2.85
C LEU A 7 4.13 -1.01 2.82
N GLY A 8 2.83 -0.77 2.96
CA GLY A 8 2.23 0.55 3.01
C GLY A 8 1.45 0.78 4.31
N ALA A 9 1.39 2.04 4.74
CA ALA A 9 0.46 2.45 5.78
C ALA A 9 -0.12 3.85 5.57
N MET A 10 -1.36 4.03 6.02
CA MET A 10 -1.99 5.35 6.18
C MET A 10 -1.98 5.72 7.67
N VAL A 11 -1.27 6.79 8.01
CA VAL A 11 -1.18 7.36 9.36
C VAL A 11 -2.33 8.36 9.55
N PHE A 12 -3.21 8.12 10.52
CA PHE A 12 -4.37 8.98 10.75
C PHE A 12 -4.06 10.18 11.65
N GLY A 13 -3.19 10.01 12.64
CA GLY A 13 -2.78 11.07 13.56
C GLY A 13 -3.71 11.27 14.75
N GLY A 14 -4.52 10.28 15.12
CA GLY A 14 -5.46 10.43 16.24
C GLY A 14 -4.75 10.51 17.60
N VAL A 15 -5.19 11.39 18.50
CA VAL A 15 -4.50 11.63 19.79
C VAL A 15 -4.78 10.52 20.79
N GLN A 16 -6.04 10.32 21.19
CA GLN A 16 -6.46 9.26 22.12
C GLN A 16 -6.31 7.87 21.50
N ARG A 17 -6.62 7.76 20.20
CA ARG A 17 -6.50 6.52 19.45
C ARG A 17 -5.87 6.80 18.10
N GLU A 18 -4.63 6.34 17.95
CA GLU A 18 -3.96 6.33 16.65
C GLU A 18 -4.43 5.13 15.83
N ARG A 19 -4.52 5.31 14.52
CA ARG A 19 -4.79 4.25 13.55
C ARG A 19 -3.72 4.29 12.47
N LEU A 20 -3.00 3.18 12.33
CA LEU A 20 -2.22 2.88 11.14
C LEU A 20 -3.00 1.85 10.33
N GLN A 21 -3.61 2.26 9.23
CA GLN A 21 -4.17 1.30 8.27
C GLN A 21 -3.03 0.67 7.50
N LEU A 22 -3.03 -0.65 7.37
CA LEU A 22 -1.92 -1.45 6.88
C LEU A 22 -2.25 -2.10 5.54
N ASN A 23 -1.29 -2.06 4.64
CA ASN A 23 -1.36 -2.63 3.31
C ASN A 23 -0.08 -3.40 3.00
N GLU A 24 -0.19 -4.51 2.29
CA GLU A 24 0.94 -5.22 1.69
C GLU A 24 0.55 -5.52 0.24
N THR A 25 1.46 -5.32 -0.71
CA THR A 25 1.15 -5.30 -2.15
C THR A 25 0.53 -6.57 -2.72
N THR A 26 0.60 -7.69 -2.02
CA THR A 26 0.17 -9.01 -2.48
C THR A 26 -1.05 -9.56 -1.75
N ILE A 27 -1.73 -8.74 -0.94
CA ILE A 27 -3.03 -9.11 -0.34
C ILE A 27 -4.17 -8.74 -1.30
N TRP A 28 -4.72 -9.77 -1.96
CA TRP A 28 -5.81 -9.64 -2.92
C TRP A 28 -6.89 -10.71 -2.67
N GLY A 29 -8.08 -10.45 -3.20
CA GLY A 29 -9.15 -11.45 -3.29
C GLY A 29 -8.83 -12.56 -4.29
N GLY A 30 -9.60 -13.64 -4.24
CA GLY A 30 -9.48 -14.75 -5.17
C GLY A 30 -8.18 -15.56 -5.04
N GLY A 31 -7.81 -16.22 -6.13
CA GLY A 31 -6.63 -17.09 -6.24
C GLY A 31 -6.23 -17.25 -7.71
N PRO A 32 -5.17 -18.03 -8.04
CA PRO A 32 -4.76 -18.25 -9.42
C PRO A 32 -5.93 -18.65 -10.32
N ASN A 33 -6.21 -17.87 -11.36
CA ASN A 33 -7.37 -18.01 -12.24
C ASN A 33 -7.10 -17.40 -13.64
N ASN A 34 -8.08 -17.50 -14.55
CA ASN A 34 -8.16 -16.70 -15.77
C ASN A 34 -9.64 -16.47 -16.15
N ASN A 35 -9.90 -15.56 -17.09
CA ASN A 35 -11.24 -15.23 -17.59
C ASN A 35 -11.41 -15.53 -19.10
N ILE A 36 -10.63 -16.49 -19.63
CA ILE A 36 -10.66 -16.82 -21.07
C ILE A 36 -11.99 -17.50 -21.43
N ASP A 37 -12.65 -17.00 -22.47
CA ASP A 37 -13.88 -17.58 -23.00
C ASP A 37 -13.64 -18.32 -24.32
N THR A 38 -13.81 -19.65 -24.31
CA THR A 38 -13.66 -20.50 -25.50
C THR A 38 -14.72 -20.23 -26.57
N ALA A 39 -15.85 -19.62 -26.21
CA ALA A 39 -16.88 -19.20 -27.17
C ALA A 39 -16.60 -17.85 -27.84
N ALA A 40 -15.60 -17.09 -27.36
CA ALA A 40 -15.38 -15.72 -27.80
C ALA A 40 -15.04 -15.61 -29.28
N LYS A 41 -14.27 -16.56 -29.84
CA LYS A 41 -13.86 -16.49 -31.25
C LYS A 41 -15.05 -16.43 -32.20
N SER A 42 -16.03 -17.31 -32.01
CA SER A 42 -17.24 -17.34 -32.83
C SER A 42 -18.04 -16.03 -32.71
N ALA A 43 -18.17 -15.50 -31.49
CA ALA A 43 -18.83 -14.22 -31.27
C ALA A 43 -18.08 -13.03 -31.89
N ILE A 44 -16.74 -13.04 -31.87
CA ILE A 44 -15.92 -12.00 -32.52
C ILE A 44 -16.09 -12.04 -34.04
N ASP A 45 -16.14 -13.23 -34.64
CA ASP A 45 -16.35 -13.38 -36.09
C ASP A 45 -17.76 -12.88 -36.51
N GLU A 46 -18.78 -13.12 -35.69
CA GLU A 46 -20.13 -12.55 -35.86
C GLU A 46 -20.12 -11.02 -35.72
N VAL A 47 -19.47 -10.48 -34.68
CA VAL A 47 -19.34 -9.03 -34.47
C VAL A 47 -18.65 -8.37 -35.66
N ARG A 48 -17.56 -8.94 -36.18
CA ARG A 48 -16.86 -8.43 -37.38
C ARG A 48 -17.79 -8.40 -38.60
N THR A 49 -18.54 -9.47 -38.84
CA THR A 49 -19.51 -9.55 -39.95
C THR A 49 -20.58 -8.45 -39.84
N LEU A 50 -21.08 -8.18 -38.64
CA LEU A 50 -22.05 -7.11 -38.40
C LEU A 50 -21.44 -5.72 -38.61
N LEU A 51 -20.20 -5.50 -38.18
CA LEU A 51 -19.47 -4.25 -38.41
C LEU A 51 -19.20 -4.00 -39.90
N ASP A 52 -18.83 -5.03 -40.66
CA ASP A 52 -18.64 -4.93 -42.12
C ASP A 52 -19.95 -4.54 -42.84
N GLN A 53 -21.09 -4.94 -42.28
CA GLN A 53 -22.43 -4.55 -42.74
C GLN A 53 -22.90 -3.19 -42.19
N LYS A 54 -22.07 -2.48 -41.41
CA LYS A 54 -22.39 -1.22 -40.71
C LYS A 54 -23.56 -1.34 -39.72
N LYS A 55 -23.82 -2.54 -39.21
CA LYS A 55 -24.83 -2.85 -38.18
C LYS A 55 -24.25 -2.66 -36.79
N TYR A 56 -23.95 -1.42 -36.43
CA TYR A 56 -23.17 -1.09 -35.23
C TYR A 56 -23.90 -1.44 -33.92
N LEU A 57 -25.22 -1.19 -33.86
CA LEU A 57 -26.01 -1.48 -32.67
C LEU A 57 -26.12 -2.99 -32.43
N GLU A 58 -26.37 -3.75 -33.49
CA GLU A 58 -26.41 -5.21 -33.42
C GLU A 58 -25.05 -5.78 -33.02
N ALA A 59 -23.96 -5.28 -33.61
CA ALA A 59 -22.60 -5.68 -33.24
C ALA A 59 -22.32 -5.43 -31.74
N GLN A 60 -22.71 -4.27 -31.22
CA GLN A 60 -22.56 -3.94 -29.80
C GLN A 60 -23.40 -4.87 -28.90
N LEU A 61 -24.65 -5.15 -29.27
CA LEU A 61 -25.52 -6.06 -28.51
C LEU A 61 -24.95 -7.49 -28.47
N VAL A 62 -24.41 -7.98 -29.58
CA VAL A 62 -23.72 -9.29 -29.62
C VAL A 62 -22.47 -9.28 -28.74
N ALA A 63 -21.63 -8.25 -28.86
CA ALA A 63 -20.42 -8.12 -28.06
C ALA A 63 -20.73 -8.09 -26.55
N ASN A 64 -21.67 -7.23 -26.12
CA ASN A 64 -22.06 -7.13 -24.71
C ASN A 64 -22.63 -8.45 -24.16
N LYS A 65 -23.39 -9.18 -24.97
CA LYS A 65 -24.00 -10.44 -24.55
C LYS A 65 -23.01 -11.60 -24.51
N LYS A 66 -22.05 -11.66 -25.44
CA LYS A 66 -21.21 -12.85 -25.68
C LYS A 66 -19.74 -12.70 -25.30
N LEU A 67 -19.22 -11.48 -25.17
CA LEU A 67 -17.79 -11.20 -24.91
C LEU A 67 -17.52 -10.59 -23.54
N GLY A 68 -18.55 -10.40 -22.71
CA GLY A 68 -18.41 -9.93 -21.34
C GLY A 68 -17.83 -10.99 -20.38
N PRO A 69 -17.32 -10.56 -19.21
CA PRO A 69 -16.79 -11.48 -18.20
C PRO A 69 -17.88 -12.41 -17.65
N LYS A 70 -17.55 -13.70 -17.52
CA LYS A 70 -18.48 -14.74 -17.01
C LYS A 70 -18.22 -15.01 -15.53
N GLY A 71 -18.54 -14.03 -14.69
CA GLY A 71 -18.34 -14.13 -13.24
C GLY A 71 -16.86 -14.13 -12.84
N ASN A 72 -16.03 -13.40 -13.57
CA ASN A 72 -14.65 -13.09 -13.22
C ASN A 72 -14.19 -11.84 -14.00
N SER A 73 -14.23 -10.69 -13.34
CA SER A 73 -13.94 -9.35 -13.87
C SER A 73 -12.65 -8.77 -13.27
N GLY A 74 -11.86 -9.60 -12.58
CA GLY A 74 -10.66 -9.23 -11.83
C GLY A 74 -10.91 -9.14 -10.33
N MET A 75 -9.87 -9.43 -9.54
CA MET A 75 -9.93 -9.54 -8.09
C MET A 75 -9.54 -8.24 -7.39
N PRO A 76 -10.16 -7.93 -6.23
CA PRO A 76 -9.85 -6.71 -5.48
C PRO A 76 -8.53 -6.79 -4.74
N TYR A 77 -7.76 -5.71 -4.80
CA TYR A 77 -6.68 -5.43 -3.85
C TYR A 77 -7.30 -5.16 -2.47
N GLN A 78 -6.70 -5.66 -1.39
CA GLN A 78 -7.29 -5.60 -0.05
C GLN A 78 -6.29 -5.12 1.01
N LEU A 79 -6.80 -4.47 2.05
CA LEU A 79 -6.01 -4.09 3.22
C LEU A 79 -5.62 -5.32 4.06
N ALA A 80 -4.47 -5.23 4.74
CA ALA A 80 -4.08 -6.20 5.75
C ALA A 80 -4.90 -6.04 7.03
N GLY A 81 -5.24 -4.79 7.39
CA GLY A 81 -5.96 -4.44 8.60
C GLY A 81 -5.51 -3.10 9.17
N ASN A 82 -5.53 -2.97 10.49
CA ASN A 82 -5.14 -1.77 11.22
C ASN A 82 -4.30 -2.16 12.45
N LEU A 83 -3.29 -1.36 12.74
CA LEU A 83 -2.68 -1.25 14.06
C LEU A 83 -3.30 -0.04 14.77
N TYR A 84 -3.96 -0.29 15.90
CA TYR A 84 -4.46 0.78 16.77
C TYR A 84 -3.54 0.95 17.96
N LEU A 85 -3.28 2.21 18.34
CA LEU A 85 -2.60 2.57 19.57
C LEU A 85 -3.56 3.40 20.41
N ASP A 86 -4.01 2.86 21.52
CA ASP A 86 -4.94 3.50 22.46
C ASP A 86 -4.14 4.10 23.63
N PHE A 87 -4.31 5.40 23.86
CA PHE A 87 -3.61 6.21 24.87
C PHE A 87 -4.61 6.75 25.91
N PRO A 88 -4.92 5.99 26.98
CA PRO A 88 -5.78 6.47 28.05
C PRO A 88 -5.24 7.77 28.69
N GLY A 89 -6.12 8.73 28.97
CA GLY A 89 -5.76 10.00 29.59
C GLY A 89 -5.15 11.04 28.64
N HIS A 90 -5.12 10.77 27.33
CA HIS A 90 -4.68 11.73 26.30
C HIS A 90 -5.85 12.61 25.82
N ASP A 91 -6.63 13.15 26.76
CA ASP A 91 -7.79 14.00 26.51
C ASP A 91 -7.35 15.46 26.32
N GLN A 92 -8.15 16.24 25.57
CA GLN A 92 -7.95 17.69 25.38
C GLN A 92 -6.53 18.10 24.91
N PRO A 93 -6.07 17.59 23.76
CA PRO A 93 -4.76 17.95 23.23
C PRO A 93 -4.66 19.43 22.86
N THR A 94 -3.49 20.00 23.07
CA THR A 94 -3.10 21.33 22.58
C THR A 94 -1.89 21.20 21.66
N ASP A 95 -1.57 22.27 20.91
CA ASP A 95 -0.42 22.35 20.00
C ASP A 95 -0.28 21.13 19.05
N TYR A 96 -1.42 20.62 18.59
CA TYR A 96 -1.46 19.48 17.70
C TYR A 96 -0.87 19.83 16.33
N ARG A 97 0.04 18.98 15.86
CA ARG A 97 0.56 19.01 14.50
C ARG A 97 0.75 17.58 14.00
N ARG A 98 0.40 17.36 12.72
CA ARG A 98 0.85 16.19 11.97
C ARG A 98 1.38 16.63 10.62
N ASP A 99 2.37 15.89 10.13
CA ASP A 99 3.02 16.18 8.86
C ASP A 99 3.59 14.90 8.24
N LEU A 100 3.83 14.99 6.93
CA LEU A 100 4.58 14.01 6.17
C LEU A 100 5.76 14.77 5.56
N ASP A 101 6.96 14.45 6.04
CA ASP A 101 8.20 14.93 5.46
C ASP A 101 8.52 14.04 4.26
N ILE A 102 8.25 14.56 3.07
CA ILE A 102 8.53 13.85 1.81
C ILE A 102 9.99 13.90 1.42
N GLU A 103 10.84 14.71 2.06
CA GLU A 103 12.29 14.69 1.80
C GLU A 103 12.97 13.50 2.49
N HIS A 104 12.37 13.01 3.58
CA HIS A 104 12.89 11.91 4.40
C HIS A 104 11.97 10.68 4.44
N ALA A 105 10.81 10.75 3.77
CA ALA A 105 9.77 9.73 3.75
C ALA A 105 9.37 9.25 5.16
N ILE A 106 9.06 10.20 6.05
CA ILE A 106 8.64 9.96 7.43
C ILE A 106 7.43 10.80 7.80
N ALA A 107 6.44 10.17 8.45
CA ALA A 107 5.28 10.87 8.99
C ALA A 107 5.49 11.14 10.48
N SER A 108 5.03 12.30 10.95
CA SER A 108 5.13 12.71 12.35
C SER A 108 3.80 13.22 12.90
N VAL A 109 3.60 13.01 14.20
CA VAL A 109 2.51 13.61 14.98
C VAL A 109 3.08 14.14 16.28
N SER A 110 2.73 15.36 16.67
CA SER A 110 3.10 15.93 17.97
C SER A 110 1.94 16.69 18.59
N TYR A 111 1.83 16.64 19.91
CA TYR A 111 0.79 17.34 20.67
C TYR A 111 1.21 17.46 22.14
N ASN A 112 0.52 18.32 22.88
CA ASN A 112 0.68 18.51 24.32
C ASN A 112 -0.57 17.99 25.06
N VAL A 113 -0.36 17.23 26.14
CA VAL A 113 -1.42 16.85 27.10
C VAL A 113 -0.84 16.97 28.51
N ASN A 114 -1.58 17.64 29.41
CA ASN A 114 -1.23 17.79 30.83
C ASN A 114 0.22 18.27 31.08
N GLY A 115 0.72 19.15 30.20
CA GLY A 115 2.09 19.69 30.26
C GLY A 115 3.20 18.73 29.82
N THR A 116 2.88 17.57 29.22
CA THR A 116 3.85 16.73 28.50
C THR A 116 3.69 16.93 27.00
N ARG A 117 4.82 17.13 26.30
CA ARG A 117 4.87 17.04 24.84
C ARG A 117 5.13 15.61 24.39
N PHE A 118 4.25 15.11 23.54
CA PHE A 118 4.39 13.81 22.88
C PHE A 118 4.78 13.98 21.42
N LYS A 119 5.60 13.06 20.91
CA LYS A 119 5.92 12.94 19.49
C LYS A 119 5.84 11.48 19.06
N ARG A 120 5.30 11.26 17.87
CA ARG A 120 5.21 9.97 17.21
C ARG A 120 5.77 10.08 15.81
N GLU A 121 6.56 9.11 15.40
CA GLU A 121 7.30 9.10 14.13
C GLU A 121 7.15 7.74 13.44
N TYR A 122 6.78 7.75 12.17
CA TYR A 122 6.39 6.56 11.40
C TYR A 122 7.05 6.52 10.04
N PHE A 123 7.68 5.39 9.71
CA PHE A 123 8.13 5.10 8.36
C PHE A 123 8.08 3.59 8.08
N THR A 124 8.05 3.22 6.81
CA THR A 124 8.27 1.84 6.37
C THR A 124 9.67 1.75 5.78
N SER A 125 10.55 1.00 6.43
CA SER A 125 11.96 0.92 6.06
C SER A 125 12.12 0.31 4.66
N PHE A 126 12.73 1.05 3.74
CA PHE A 126 13.15 0.53 2.43
C PHE A 126 14.20 -0.60 2.53
N THR A 127 15.03 -0.59 3.57
CA THR A 127 16.19 -1.49 3.68
C THR A 127 15.91 -2.76 4.48
N LYS A 128 14.85 -2.78 5.30
CA LYS A 128 14.50 -3.91 6.20
C LYS A 128 13.08 -4.43 6.05
N ASN A 129 12.26 -3.78 5.22
CA ASN A 129 10.86 -4.16 4.99
C ASN A 129 10.01 -4.31 6.27
N VAL A 130 10.08 -3.28 7.13
CA VAL A 130 9.36 -3.22 8.40
C VAL A 130 8.78 -1.82 8.60
N LEU A 131 7.56 -1.72 9.11
CA LEU A 131 7.00 -0.47 9.63
C LEU A 131 7.59 -0.22 11.02
N VAL A 132 8.07 0.99 11.24
CA VAL A 132 8.62 1.45 12.51
C VAL A 132 7.77 2.61 13.02
N ALA A 133 7.31 2.53 14.27
CA ALA A 133 6.61 3.60 14.95
C ALA A 133 7.34 3.94 16.26
N ARG A 134 8.01 5.09 16.35
CA ARG A 134 8.64 5.59 17.58
C ARG A 134 7.70 6.54 18.30
N LEU A 135 7.63 6.40 19.63
CA LEU A 135 6.85 7.25 20.52
C LEU A 135 7.78 7.78 21.62
N THR A 136 7.81 9.10 21.77
CA THR A 136 8.67 9.81 22.73
C THR A 136 7.87 10.87 23.48
N SER A 137 8.30 11.18 24.69
CA SER A 137 7.82 12.33 25.48
C SER A 137 8.98 13.19 25.95
N ASP A 138 8.72 14.46 26.28
CA ASP A 138 9.70 15.37 26.88
C ASP A 138 9.86 15.18 28.41
N ARG A 139 9.04 14.32 29.02
CA ARG A 139 9.14 13.88 30.42
C ARG A 139 9.32 12.36 30.50
N PRO A 140 10.13 11.85 31.46
CA PRO A 140 10.32 10.42 31.63
C PRO A 140 9.04 9.72 32.08
N LYS A 141 8.93 8.42 31.79
CA LYS A 141 7.84 7.52 32.19
C LYS A 141 6.44 7.93 31.72
N MET A 142 6.31 8.76 30.69
CA MET A 142 5.01 9.23 30.21
C MET A 142 4.43 8.38 29.07
N ILE A 143 5.16 7.42 28.51
CA ILE A 143 4.67 6.58 27.41
C ILE A 143 3.97 5.35 27.97
N SER A 144 2.64 5.38 27.91
CA SER A 144 1.75 4.26 28.24
C SER A 144 0.67 4.12 27.17
N PHE A 145 0.51 2.94 26.58
CA PHE A 145 -0.52 2.66 25.58
C PHE A 145 -0.79 1.17 25.40
N LYS A 146 -1.92 0.87 24.77
CA LYS A 146 -2.28 -0.47 24.30
C LYS A 146 -2.23 -0.50 22.77
N ALA A 147 -1.47 -1.43 22.20
CA ALA A 147 -1.43 -1.70 20.77
C ALA A 147 -2.25 -2.94 20.43
N THR A 148 -3.14 -2.84 19.44
CA THR A 148 -3.99 -3.94 18.97
C THR A 148 -3.95 -4.07 17.44
N LEU A 149 -4.05 -5.30 16.94
CA LEU A 149 -4.21 -5.61 15.52
C LEU A 149 -5.67 -5.96 15.24
N GLN A 150 -6.24 -5.36 14.19
CA GLN A 150 -7.61 -5.65 13.77
C GLN A 150 -7.69 -5.70 12.25
N SER A 151 -8.35 -6.73 11.71
CA SER A 151 -8.60 -6.84 10.27
C SER A 151 -10.01 -7.39 10.02
N PRO A 152 -10.73 -6.91 9.00
CA PRO A 152 -11.96 -7.56 8.54
C PRO A 152 -11.70 -8.94 7.90
N LEU A 153 -10.43 -9.26 7.61
CA LEU A 153 -9.98 -10.56 7.07
C LEU A 153 -9.31 -11.45 8.15
N ALA A 154 -9.35 -11.03 9.42
CA ALA A 154 -8.73 -11.79 10.51
C ALA A 154 -9.41 -13.14 10.68
N GLN A 155 -8.61 -14.20 10.71
CA GLN A 155 -9.04 -15.53 11.14
C GLN A 155 -8.66 -15.77 12.61
N GLN A 156 -7.52 -15.22 13.03
CA GLN A 156 -7.02 -15.38 14.39
C GLN A 156 -6.10 -14.21 14.78
N VAL A 157 -6.11 -13.85 16.05
CA VAL A 157 -5.05 -13.05 16.69
C VAL A 157 -4.52 -13.87 17.86
N TYR A 158 -3.20 -13.97 17.98
CA TYR A 158 -2.55 -14.77 19.01
C TYR A 158 -1.15 -14.24 19.34
N LYS A 159 -0.57 -14.77 20.42
CA LYS A 159 0.79 -14.48 20.87
C LYS A 159 1.74 -15.62 20.49
N GLN A 160 2.94 -15.28 20.05
CA GLN A 160 4.05 -16.23 19.92
C GLN A 160 5.34 -15.57 20.44
N GLY A 161 5.89 -16.07 21.55
CA GLY A 161 6.98 -15.37 22.24
C GLY A 161 6.56 -13.94 22.62
N ASP A 162 7.37 -12.95 22.25
CA ASP A 162 7.07 -11.51 22.49
C ASP A 162 6.43 -10.82 21.28
N GLN A 163 5.73 -11.59 20.43
CA GLN A 163 5.07 -11.09 19.23
C GLN A 163 3.55 -11.21 19.36
N LEU A 164 2.85 -10.15 18.93
CA LEU A 164 1.43 -10.19 18.62
C LEU A 164 1.26 -10.48 17.13
N ILE A 165 0.49 -11.51 16.80
CA ILE A 165 0.33 -12.00 15.43
C ILE A 165 -1.15 -11.98 15.06
N LEU A 166 -1.47 -11.38 13.92
CA LEU A 166 -2.75 -11.52 13.24
C LEU A 166 -2.56 -12.40 12.01
N ALA A 167 -3.29 -13.52 11.94
CA ALA A 167 -3.40 -14.36 10.75
C ALA A 167 -4.70 -14.03 10.02
N GLY A 168 -4.60 -13.79 8.71
CA GLY A 168 -5.73 -13.44 7.87
C GLY A 168 -5.69 -14.12 6.51
N LYS A 169 -6.81 -14.00 5.80
CA LYS A 169 -6.99 -14.60 4.47
C LYS A 169 -7.81 -13.67 3.57
N GLY A 170 -7.35 -13.44 2.35
CA GLY A 170 -8.07 -12.68 1.32
C GLY A 170 -9.47 -13.24 1.06
N SER A 171 -10.40 -12.38 0.66
CA SER A 171 -11.81 -12.76 0.51
C SER A 171 -12.09 -13.53 -0.79
N ASP A 172 -13.21 -14.23 -0.79
CA ASP A 172 -13.84 -14.68 -2.04
C ASP A 172 -14.32 -13.46 -2.84
N HIS A 173 -14.32 -13.54 -4.18
CA HIS A 173 -14.85 -12.52 -5.07
C HIS A 173 -15.29 -13.14 -6.38
N GLU A 174 -16.49 -12.81 -6.87
CA GLU A 174 -17.05 -13.33 -8.14
C GLU A 174 -16.83 -14.86 -8.31
N ASN A 175 -17.27 -15.65 -7.33
CA ASN A 175 -17.10 -17.11 -7.28
C ASN A 175 -15.64 -17.63 -7.23
N GLN A 176 -14.63 -16.76 -7.26
CA GLN A 176 -13.24 -17.13 -7.02
C GLN A 176 -12.98 -17.18 -5.52
N LYS A 177 -12.44 -18.31 -5.06
CA LYS A 177 -12.10 -18.47 -3.64
C LYS A 177 -10.86 -17.68 -3.29
N GLY A 178 -10.91 -16.93 -2.19
CA GLY A 178 -9.75 -16.27 -1.62
C GLY A 178 -8.68 -17.31 -1.25
N LYS A 179 -7.43 -17.10 -1.67
CA LYS A 179 -6.31 -18.03 -1.42
C LYS A 179 -5.05 -17.36 -0.88
N ILE A 180 -4.97 -16.03 -0.91
CA ILE A 180 -3.90 -15.31 -0.21
C ILE A 180 -4.09 -15.45 1.29
N LYS A 181 -3.11 -16.06 1.95
CA LYS A 181 -2.96 -16.08 3.40
C LYS A 181 -1.88 -15.07 3.78
N PHE A 182 -2.08 -14.37 4.88
CA PHE A 182 -1.12 -13.40 5.36
C PHE A 182 -1.00 -13.40 6.87
N ASN A 183 0.16 -12.96 7.36
CA ASN A 183 0.43 -12.73 8.77
C ASN A 183 0.94 -11.31 8.95
N VAL A 184 0.35 -10.59 9.90
CA VAL A 184 0.86 -9.33 10.44
C VAL A 184 1.52 -9.65 11.77
N VAL A 185 2.80 -9.31 11.94
CA VAL A 185 3.56 -9.59 13.16
C VAL A 185 4.06 -8.28 13.74
N ALA A 186 3.72 -8.02 15.01
CA ALA A 186 4.14 -6.83 15.74
C ALA A 186 4.96 -7.20 16.97
N SER A 187 6.02 -6.42 17.22
CA SER A 187 6.83 -6.46 18.45
C SER A 187 7.17 -5.04 18.90
N ALA A 188 7.55 -4.88 20.16
CA ALA A 188 7.91 -3.58 20.71
C ALA A 188 9.21 -3.61 21.50
N LYS A 189 9.91 -2.47 21.54
CA LYS A 189 11.01 -2.17 22.46
C LYS A 189 10.67 -0.93 23.27
N THR A 190 11.18 -0.85 24.49
CA THR A 190 11.08 0.35 25.32
C THR A 190 12.44 0.72 25.92
N SER A 191 12.59 1.99 26.26
CA SER A 191 13.54 2.42 27.28
C SER A 191 12.73 2.78 28.52
N GLY A 192 13.09 2.19 29.66
CA GLY A 192 12.27 2.23 30.87
C GLY A 192 10.92 1.50 30.73
N GLY A 193 10.11 1.58 31.78
CA GLY A 193 8.75 1.01 31.81
C GLY A 193 8.69 -0.52 31.73
N THR A 194 7.52 -1.02 31.33
CA THR A 194 7.28 -2.45 31.11
C THR A 194 6.55 -2.71 29.79
N ILE A 195 6.76 -3.90 29.23
CA ILE A 195 6.04 -4.41 28.06
C ILE A 195 5.37 -5.71 28.46
N LYS A 196 4.08 -5.85 28.15
CA LYS A 196 3.31 -7.07 28.35
C LYS A 196 2.64 -7.43 27.03
N VAL A 197 2.87 -8.63 26.53
CA VAL A 197 2.20 -9.15 25.33
C VAL A 197 1.25 -10.26 25.74
N ASP A 198 0.01 -10.20 25.29
CA ASP A 198 -1.00 -11.24 25.46
C ASP A 198 -1.63 -11.62 24.10
N THR A 199 -2.68 -12.44 24.12
CA THR A 199 -3.35 -12.94 22.91
C THR A 199 -4.12 -11.87 22.13
N SER A 200 -4.27 -10.67 22.68
CA SER A 200 -5.06 -9.59 22.11
C SER A 200 -4.26 -8.31 21.84
N SER A 201 -3.15 -8.10 22.56
CA SER A 201 -2.48 -6.80 22.57
C SER A 201 -1.02 -6.82 23.03
N ILE A 202 -0.34 -5.72 22.73
CA ILE A 202 0.91 -5.30 23.38
C ILE A 202 0.57 -4.11 24.27
N VAL A 203 0.82 -4.22 25.57
CA VAL A 203 0.61 -3.16 26.56
C VAL A 203 1.97 -2.63 27.00
N ILE A 204 2.15 -1.31 26.89
CA ILE A 204 3.34 -0.61 27.37
C ILE A 204 2.92 0.34 28.48
N GLU A 205 3.67 0.33 29.59
CA GLU A 205 3.39 1.17 30.76
C GLU A 205 4.66 1.88 31.24
N ASN A 206 4.53 3.19 31.49
CA ASN A 206 5.53 4.02 32.16
C ASN A 206 6.91 4.00 31.49
N ALA A 207 6.96 3.92 30.16
CA ALA A 207 8.20 3.98 29.39
C ALA A 207 8.64 5.43 29.13
N ASP A 208 9.94 5.65 28.97
CA ASP A 208 10.49 6.93 28.50
C ASP A 208 10.35 7.03 26.97
N THR A 209 10.51 5.90 26.29
CA THR A 209 10.38 5.76 24.84
C THR A 209 9.85 4.38 24.51
N ALA A 210 9.06 4.30 23.44
CA ALA A 210 8.61 3.03 22.88
C ALA A 210 8.81 3.02 21.37
N ILE A 211 9.15 1.85 20.82
CA ILE A 211 9.26 1.62 19.38
C ILE A 211 8.48 0.36 19.05
N ILE A 212 7.50 0.45 18.15
CA ILE A 212 6.80 -0.69 17.58
C ILE A 212 7.43 -1.01 16.22
N TYR A 213 7.67 -2.29 15.99
CA TYR A 213 8.11 -2.86 14.72
C TYR A 213 7.00 -3.77 14.21
N LEU A 214 6.63 -3.62 12.94
CA LEU A 214 5.58 -4.41 12.32
C LEU A 214 5.99 -4.85 10.92
N SER A 215 5.84 -6.14 10.63
CA SER A 215 6.03 -6.70 9.30
C SER A 215 4.77 -7.44 8.84
N ILE A 216 4.64 -7.60 7.53
CA ILE A 216 3.57 -8.38 6.89
C ILE A 216 4.21 -9.35 5.92
N GLY A 217 3.73 -10.58 5.91
CA GLY A 217 4.14 -11.61 4.95
C GLY A 217 2.92 -12.31 4.37
N THR A 218 2.99 -12.67 3.10
CA THR A 218 1.94 -13.43 2.39
C THR A 218 2.51 -14.72 1.82
N ASN A 219 1.61 -15.65 1.50
CA ASN A 219 1.97 -16.88 0.78
C ASN A 219 2.23 -16.67 -0.73
N PHE A 220 2.06 -15.44 -1.25
CA PHE A 220 2.29 -15.16 -2.67
C PHE A 220 3.76 -15.31 -3.06
N VAL A 221 4.02 -16.01 -4.17
CA VAL A 221 5.33 -16.07 -4.84
C VAL A 221 5.19 -15.42 -6.22
N ASN A 222 4.19 -15.83 -6.99
CA ASN A 222 3.81 -15.28 -8.28
C ASN A 222 2.34 -15.66 -8.60
N TYR A 223 1.80 -15.26 -9.77
CA TYR A 223 0.39 -15.48 -10.14
C TYR A 223 -0.11 -16.92 -10.07
N LYS A 224 0.78 -17.91 -10.20
CA LYS A 224 0.43 -19.33 -10.22
C LYS A 224 0.96 -20.08 -9.01
N ASP A 225 1.77 -19.44 -8.17
CA ASP A 225 2.41 -20.03 -7.01
C ASP A 225 2.15 -19.22 -5.74
N ILE A 226 1.47 -19.88 -4.80
CA ILE A 226 1.10 -19.35 -3.50
C ILE A 226 1.61 -20.27 -2.36
N SER A 227 2.75 -20.91 -2.59
CA SER A 227 3.35 -21.91 -1.70
C SER A 227 4.17 -21.36 -0.55
N ALA A 228 4.48 -20.06 -0.54
CA ALA A 228 5.33 -19.48 0.50
C ALA A 228 4.66 -19.54 1.88
N ASP A 229 5.48 -19.58 2.92
CA ASP A 229 5.02 -19.46 4.30
C ASP A 229 4.89 -17.96 4.68
N PRO A 230 3.66 -17.45 4.89
CA PRO A 230 3.43 -16.05 5.24
C PRO A 230 4.04 -15.67 6.59
N LEU A 231 3.99 -16.57 7.58
CA LEU A 231 4.51 -16.30 8.92
C LEU A 231 6.03 -16.28 8.92
N ALA A 232 6.68 -17.24 8.25
CA ALA A 232 8.13 -17.26 8.15
C ALA A 232 8.69 -15.99 7.49
N LYS A 233 8.06 -15.53 6.39
CA LYS A 233 8.41 -14.26 5.73
C LYS A 233 8.26 -13.05 6.65
N ALA A 234 7.12 -12.94 7.35
CA ALA A 234 6.88 -11.84 8.27
C ALA A 234 7.91 -11.83 9.41
N LEU A 235 8.18 -12.98 10.02
CA LEU A 235 9.16 -13.11 11.11
C LEU A 235 10.59 -12.78 10.66
N GLN A 236 10.98 -13.18 9.46
CA GLN A 236 12.29 -12.86 8.89
C GLN A 236 12.48 -11.34 8.75
N ASN A 237 11.50 -10.64 8.16
CA ASN A 237 11.54 -9.18 8.00
C ASN A 237 11.52 -8.47 9.35
N LEU A 238 10.67 -8.94 10.28
CA LEU A 238 10.60 -8.38 11.62
C LEU A 238 11.95 -8.52 12.34
N LYS A 239 12.58 -9.70 12.30
CA LYS A 239 13.89 -9.95 12.92
C LYS A 239 14.97 -9.03 12.35
N ALA A 240 14.98 -8.83 11.02
CA ALA A 240 15.93 -7.95 10.36
C ALA A 240 15.77 -6.49 10.80
N GLY A 241 14.54 -6.00 10.95
CA GLY A 241 14.23 -4.68 11.49
C GLY A 241 14.58 -4.55 12.97
N TYR A 242 14.08 -5.49 13.78
CA TYR A 242 14.17 -5.49 15.24
C TYR A 242 15.61 -5.57 15.76
N ALA A 243 16.58 -6.04 14.97
CA ALA A 243 18.00 -6.05 15.36
C ALA A 243 18.63 -4.64 15.43
N ASN A 244 17.98 -3.60 14.89
CA ASN A 244 18.56 -2.27 14.75
C ASN A 244 17.89 -1.24 15.68
N SER A 245 18.60 -0.17 16.00
CA SER A 245 18.02 1.00 16.66
C SER A 245 17.13 1.78 15.69
N PHE A 246 16.26 2.65 16.23
CA PHE A 246 15.46 3.55 15.40
C PHE A 246 16.36 4.41 14.50
N ASP A 247 17.40 5.02 15.06
CA ASP A 247 18.25 5.96 14.32
C ASP A 247 19.02 5.26 13.19
N GLN A 248 19.47 4.01 13.40
CA GLN A 248 20.08 3.18 12.35
C GLN A 248 19.09 2.87 11.21
N LEU A 249 17.85 2.50 11.55
CA LEU A 249 16.81 2.23 10.56
C LEU A 249 16.43 3.49 9.80
N PHE A 250 16.25 4.60 10.49
CA PHE A 250 15.87 5.87 9.88
C PHE A 250 16.98 6.42 8.97
N ALA A 251 18.26 6.33 9.39
CA ALA A 251 19.38 6.73 8.56
C ALA A 251 19.48 5.88 7.28
N SER A 252 19.42 4.55 7.40
CA SER A 252 19.48 3.67 6.22
C SER A 252 18.27 3.81 5.29
N HIS A 253 17.07 4.00 5.86
CA HIS A 253 15.83 4.32 5.14
C HIS A 253 15.95 5.61 4.33
N THR A 254 16.35 6.69 5.01
CA THR A 254 16.49 8.02 4.41
C THR A 254 17.55 8.02 3.31
N ASN A 255 18.70 7.39 3.55
CA ASN A 255 19.77 7.33 2.56
C ASN A 255 19.33 6.55 1.31
N PHE A 256 18.62 5.43 1.48
CA PHE A 256 18.04 4.70 0.36
C PHE A 256 17.04 5.55 -0.41
N TYR A 257 16.11 6.20 0.30
CA TYR A 257 15.08 7.04 -0.29
C TYR A 257 15.66 8.21 -1.10
N LYS A 258 16.66 8.89 -0.53
CA LYS A 258 17.32 10.05 -1.14
C LYS A 258 18.11 9.72 -2.40
N ASN A 259 18.54 8.47 -2.57
CA ASN A 259 19.13 8.02 -3.84
C ASN A 259 18.16 8.18 -5.02
N TYR A 260 16.85 8.27 -4.78
CA TYR A 260 15.82 8.56 -5.79
C TYR A 260 15.33 10.01 -5.70
N PHE A 261 14.90 10.43 -4.50
CA PHE A 261 14.16 11.67 -4.34
C PHE A 261 14.99 12.91 -4.68
N ASP A 262 16.27 12.93 -4.27
CA ASP A 262 17.14 14.10 -4.43
C ASP A 262 17.63 14.33 -5.87
N ARG A 263 17.37 13.39 -6.80
CA ARG A 263 17.78 13.49 -8.21
C ARG A 263 17.15 14.68 -8.96
N VAL A 264 15.97 15.13 -8.53
CA VAL A 264 15.27 16.26 -9.16
C VAL A 264 14.85 17.25 -8.10
N LYS A 265 15.25 18.51 -8.31
CA LYS A 265 14.79 19.66 -7.56
C LYS A 265 14.00 20.56 -8.50
N LEU A 266 12.88 21.06 -8.01
CA LEU A 266 12.07 22.07 -8.64
C LEU A 266 11.96 23.19 -7.61
N ASN A 267 12.14 24.44 -8.04
CA ASN A 267 11.98 25.59 -7.16
C ASN A 267 11.13 26.61 -7.91
N LEU A 268 9.88 26.79 -7.47
CA LEU A 268 8.96 27.76 -8.07
C LEU A 268 8.85 29.04 -7.21
N GLY A 269 9.62 29.14 -6.13
CA GLY A 269 9.56 30.20 -5.14
C GLY A 269 8.57 29.91 -4.02
N THR A 270 8.56 30.78 -3.01
CA THR A 270 7.71 30.66 -1.81
C THR A 270 6.86 31.90 -1.61
N SER A 271 5.82 31.75 -0.79
CA SER A 271 4.99 32.85 -0.31
C SER A 271 4.61 32.59 1.16
N GLU A 272 3.92 33.56 1.77
CA GLU A 272 3.37 33.42 3.13
C GLU A 272 2.39 32.24 3.27
N ALA A 273 1.83 31.73 2.16
CA ALA A 273 0.96 30.56 2.16
C ALA A 273 1.64 29.31 2.73
N THR A 274 2.97 29.19 2.61
CA THR A 274 3.75 28.04 3.12
C THR A 274 3.65 27.86 4.63
N LYS A 275 3.27 28.90 5.39
CA LYS A 275 3.04 28.83 6.84
C LYS A 275 1.70 28.18 7.22
N LYS A 276 0.79 28.00 6.25
CA LYS A 276 -0.54 27.43 6.48
C LYS A 276 -0.55 25.90 6.32
N PRO A 277 -1.44 25.17 6.99
CA PRO A 277 -1.65 23.76 6.76
C PRO A 277 -2.02 23.43 5.30
N THR A 278 -1.53 22.30 4.77
CA THR A 278 -1.69 21.92 3.36
C THR A 278 -3.15 21.87 2.90
N ASN A 279 -4.10 21.47 3.75
CA ASN A 279 -5.53 21.48 3.42
C ASN A 279 -6.08 22.90 3.16
N ILE A 280 -5.60 23.89 3.93
CA ILE A 280 -5.97 25.30 3.73
C ILE A 280 -5.33 25.83 2.45
N ARG A 281 -4.08 25.44 2.18
CA ARG A 281 -3.37 25.82 0.94
C ARG A 281 -4.06 25.29 -0.31
N ILE A 282 -4.48 24.01 -0.30
CA ILE A 282 -5.25 23.41 -1.40
C ILE A 282 -6.58 24.14 -1.62
N ALA A 283 -7.34 24.40 -0.54
CA ALA A 283 -8.63 25.07 -0.65
C ALA A 283 -8.54 26.49 -1.21
N ALA A 284 -7.42 27.19 -0.97
CA ALA A 284 -7.18 28.56 -1.43
C ALA A 284 -6.36 28.64 -2.73
N PHE A 285 -5.95 27.51 -3.33
CA PHE A 285 -4.99 27.52 -4.44
C PHE A 285 -5.50 28.27 -5.68
N SER A 286 -6.82 28.23 -5.95
CA SER A 286 -7.44 28.95 -7.05
C SER A 286 -7.30 30.47 -6.97
N ASP A 287 -7.10 31.00 -5.75
CA ASP A 287 -6.96 32.43 -5.51
C ASP A 287 -5.54 32.93 -5.85
N GLY A 288 -4.64 32.01 -6.22
CA GLY A 288 -3.27 32.28 -6.64
C GLY A 288 -2.27 32.45 -5.48
N ASN A 289 -1.02 32.79 -5.84
CA ASN A 289 0.07 33.15 -4.92
C ASN A 289 0.58 32.01 -3.99
N ASP A 290 0.56 30.75 -4.46
CA ASP A 290 1.20 29.63 -3.77
C ASP A 290 2.01 28.71 -4.72
N PRO A 291 3.09 29.22 -5.33
CA PRO A 291 3.90 28.44 -6.27
C PRO A 291 4.53 27.19 -5.62
N GLN A 292 4.84 27.25 -4.32
CA GLN A 292 5.41 26.11 -3.59
C GLN A 292 4.42 24.95 -3.47
N LEU A 293 3.10 25.18 -3.52
CA LEU A 293 2.13 24.07 -3.52
C LEU A 293 2.19 23.26 -4.82
N ALA A 294 2.40 23.93 -5.96
CA ALA A 294 2.60 23.24 -7.24
C ALA A 294 3.90 22.43 -7.24
N GLU A 295 4.98 22.99 -6.67
CA GLU A 295 6.24 22.28 -6.45
C GLU A 295 6.05 21.06 -5.53
N LEU A 296 5.35 21.24 -4.41
CA LEU A 296 5.03 20.16 -3.47
C LEU A 296 4.21 19.06 -4.16
N TYR A 297 3.24 19.42 -4.99
CA TYR A 297 2.41 18.45 -5.70
C TYR A 297 3.22 17.64 -6.73
N PHE A 298 4.14 18.30 -7.46
CA PHE A 298 5.09 17.63 -8.34
C PHE A 298 5.99 16.64 -7.58
N GLN A 299 6.60 17.08 -6.47
CA GLN A 299 7.44 16.22 -5.65
C GLN A 299 6.64 15.11 -4.97
N PHE A 300 5.37 15.35 -4.65
CA PHE A 300 4.50 14.34 -4.07
C PHE A 300 4.21 13.20 -5.05
N GLY A 301 4.07 13.49 -6.36
CA GLY A 301 3.99 12.44 -7.39
C GLY A 301 5.22 11.53 -7.41
N ARG A 302 6.43 12.12 -7.35
CA ARG A 302 7.69 11.35 -7.24
C ARG A 302 7.75 10.52 -5.96
N TYR A 303 7.41 11.14 -4.81
CA TYR A 303 7.32 10.48 -3.52
C TYR A 303 6.41 9.25 -3.58
N LEU A 304 5.21 9.40 -4.15
CA LEU A 304 4.23 8.31 -4.24
C LEU A 304 4.75 7.15 -5.09
N LEU A 305 5.40 7.41 -6.23
CA LEU A 305 5.97 6.35 -7.06
C LEU A 305 7.11 5.61 -6.33
N ILE A 306 8.04 6.35 -5.70
CA ILE A 306 9.13 5.75 -4.88
C ILE A 306 8.55 4.85 -3.78
N CYS A 307 7.48 5.29 -3.12
CA CYS A 307 6.88 4.58 -2.00
C CYS A 307 5.91 3.45 -2.39
N SER A 308 5.52 3.33 -3.66
CA SER A 308 4.53 2.33 -4.14
C SER A 308 5.08 1.35 -5.18
N SER A 309 6.21 1.65 -5.83
CA SER A 309 6.85 0.75 -6.79
C SER A 309 8.34 0.62 -6.48
N GLN A 310 8.77 -0.57 -6.06
CA GLN A 310 10.18 -0.91 -5.84
C GLN A 310 10.48 -2.28 -6.41
N SER A 311 11.74 -2.52 -6.79
CA SER A 311 12.18 -3.83 -7.26
C SER A 311 11.84 -4.94 -6.25
N GLY A 312 11.38 -6.08 -6.75
CA GLY A 312 10.86 -7.19 -5.93
C GLY A 312 9.42 -7.03 -5.44
N GLY A 313 8.78 -5.88 -5.68
CA GLY A 313 7.37 -5.61 -5.39
C GLY A 313 6.43 -5.87 -6.58
N GLN A 314 5.18 -5.41 -6.43
CA GLN A 314 4.19 -5.32 -7.51
C GLN A 314 4.14 -3.89 -8.07
N PRO A 315 3.64 -3.69 -9.30
CA PRO A 315 3.44 -2.34 -9.80
C PRO A 315 2.43 -1.54 -8.95
N ALA A 316 2.54 -0.21 -8.97
CA ALA A 316 1.53 0.67 -8.39
C ALA A 316 0.16 0.45 -9.05
N ASN A 317 -0.84 0.03 -8.27
CA ASN A 317 -2.21 -0.17 -8.75
C ASN A 317 -2.99 1.17 -8.77
N LEU A 318 -4.31 1.15 -9.00
CA LEU A 318 -5.15 2.36 -9.02
C LEU A 318 -5.03 3.25 -7.77
N GLN A 319 -4.61 2.69 -6.63
CA GLN A 319 -4.40 3.41 -5.38
C GLN A 319 -2.93 3.34 -4.90
N GLY A 320 -2.00 3.04 -5.80
CA GLY A 320 -0.59 2.76 -5.49
C GLY A 320 -0.47 1.47 -4.69
N ILE A 321 -0.38 1.60 -3.36
CA ILE A 321 -0.42 0.49 -2.40
C ILE A 321 -1.31 0.82 -1.18
N TRP A 322 -2.13 1.88 -1.24
CA TRP A 322 -2.88 2.38 -0.09
C TRP A 322 -4.39 2.24 -0.29
N ASN A 323 -4.94 1.15 0.20
CA ASN A 323 -6.37 0.86 0.10
C ASN A 323 -6.96 0.53 1.49
N GLY A 324 -8.10 1.13 1.82
CA GLY A 324 -8.81 0.95 3.09
C GLY A 324 -10.06 0.08 3.01
N GLU A 325 -10.36 -0.49 1.84
CA GLU A 325 -11.61 -1.19 1.56
C GLU A 325 -11.34 -2.63 1.09
N LEU A 326 -12.22 -3.59 1.37
CA LEU A 326 -12.10 -4.95 0.83
C LEU A 326 -12.48 -5.06 -0.65
N LYS A 327 -13.25 -4.10 -1.12
CA LYS A 327 -13.67 -3.93 -2.50
C LYS A 327 -13.59 -2.44 -2.82
N GLY A 328 -12.37 -1.95 -3.01
CA GLY A 328 -12.13 -0.55 -3.37
C GLY A 328 -12.77 -0.20 -4.73
N PRO A 329 -12.91 1.10 -5.05
CA PRO A 329 -13.40 1.54 -6.35
C PRO A 329 -12.61 0.87 -7.50
N TRP A 330 -13.33 0.25 -8.43
CA TRP A 330 -12.77 -0.56 -9.52
C TRP A 330 -11.75 -1.60 -9.04
N ASP A 331 -12.01 -2.19 -7.88
CA ASP A 331 -11.22 -3.27 -7.26
C ASP A 331 -9.78 -2.84 -6.90
N SER A 332 -9.47 -1.54 -7.00
CA SER A 332 -8.10 -1.01 -6.87
C SER A 332 -7.08 -1.81 -7.70
N LYS A 333 -7.50 -2.29 -8.89
CA LYS A 333 -6.74 -3.21 -9.74
C LYS A 333 -5.76 -2.48 -10.67
N TYR A 334 -5.35 -3.12 -11.76
CA TYR A 334 -4.60 -2.48 -12.84
C TYR A 334 -5.51 -2.23 -14.04
N THR A 335 -5.89 -0.98 -14.26
CA THR A 335 -6.65 -0.55 -15.44
C THR A 335 -5.68 -0.04 -16.50
N VAL A 336 -5.56 -0.77 -17.61
CA VAL A 336 -4.49 -0.66 -18.62
C VAL A 336 -5.01 -0.10 -19.94
N ASN A 337 -5.88 0.90 -19.85
CA ASN A 337 -6.29 1.70 -21.00
C ASN A 337 -6.00 3.20 -20.78
N ILE A 338 -5.36 3.56 -19.66
CA ILE A 338 -4.86 4.89 -19.31
C ILE A 338 -4.23 4.89 -17.91
N ASN A 339 -4.86 4.24 -16.92
CA ASN A 339 -4.55 4.48 -15.49
C ASN A 339 -3.18 3.94 -15.08
N THR A 340 -2.93 2.65 -15.35
CA THR A 340 -1.65 2.02 -15.03
C THR A 340 -0.53 2.67 -15.82
N GLU A 341 -0.75 3.04 -17.09
CA GLU A 341 0.23 3.76 -17.89
C GLU A 341 0.56 5.12 -17.27
N MET A 342 -0.46 5.86 -16.85
CA MET A 342 -0.33 7.18 -16.21
C MET A 342 0.46 7.12 -14.91
N ASN A 343 0.29 6.05 -14.11
CA ASN A 343 1.08 5.85 -12.89
C ASN A 343 2.59 5.89 -13.16
N TYR A 344 3.03 5.49 -14.37
CA TYR A 344 4.44 5.40 -14.75
C TYR A 344 4.91 6.48 -15.72
N TRP A 345 4.06 7.37 -16.20
CA TRP A 345 4.52 8.55 -16.96
C TRP A 345 5.64 9.35 -16.28
N PRO A 346 5.61 9.59 -14.94
CA PRO A 346 6.70 10.34 -14.30
C PRO A 346 8.00 9.54 -14.17
N SER A 347 8.02 8.23 -14.36
CA SER A 347 9.18 7.40 -14.01
C SER A 347 10.45 7.83 -14.75
N GLU A 348 10.41 7.91 -16.07
CA GLU A 348 11.60 8.23 -16.88
C GLU A 348 11.93 9.73 -16.85
N VAL A 349 10.95 10.58 -17.16
CA VAL A 349 11.16 12.04 -17.28
C VAL A 349 11.55 12.68 -15.94
N THR A 350 11.22 12.02 -14.83
CA THR A 350 11.63 12.45 -13.50
C THR A 350 12.74 11.58 -12.91
N GLN A 351 13.60 10.92 -13.69
CA GLN A 351 14.82 10.26 -13.14
C GLN A 351 14.55 9.14 -12.11
N LEU A 352 13.49 8.36 -12.31
CA LEU A 352 13.05 7.22 -11.49
C LEU A 352 12.93 5.92 -12.30
N SER A 353 13.76 5.75 -13.34
CA SER A 353 13.68 4.67 -14.33
C SER A 353 13.66 3.27 -13.71
N GLU A 354 14.40 3.05 -12.62
CA GLU A 354 14.48 1.76 -11.93
C GLU A 354 13.14 1.33 -11.33
N LEU A 355 12.26 2.29 -11.05
CA LEU A 355 10.94 2.02 -10.46
C LEU A 355 9.95 1.45 -11.48
N ASN A 356 10.29 1.39 -12.77
CA ASN A 356 9.50 0.67 -13.78
C ASN A 356 9.66 -0.86 -13.71
N ALA A 357 10.67 -1.38 -12.99
CA ALA A 357 10.93 -2.82 -12.96
C ALA A 357 9.69 -3.67 -12.61
N PRO A 358 8.85 -3.31 -11.62
CA PRO A 358 7.62 -4.06 -11.34
C PRO A 358 6.59 -4.05 -12.48
N LEU A 359 6.48 -2.94 -13.23
CA LEU A 359 5.61 -2.88 -14.41
C LEU A 359 6.13 -3.79 -15.52
N PHE A 360 7.43 -3.79 -15.79
CA PHE A 360 8.02 -4.65 -16.82
C PHE A 360 7.91 -6.13 -16.47
N ASN A 361 8.09 -6.50 -15.20
CA ASN A 361 7.86 -7.87 -14.74
C ASN A 361 6.40 -8.30 -14.95
N MET A 362 5.44 -7.42 -14.65
CA MET A 362 4.02 -7.69 -14.92
C MET A 362 3.76 -7.86 -16.42
N ILE A 363 4.35 -7.02 -17.28
CA ILE A 363 4.23 -7.14 -18.74
C ILE A 363 4.82 -8.48 -19.23
N GLU A 364 5.95 -8.91 -18.68
CA GLU A 364 6.55 -10.21 -19.01
C GLU A 364 5.60 -11.36 -18.67
N ASP A 365 5.01 -11.34 -17.47
CA ASP A 365 4.02 -12.32 -17.05
C ASP A 365 2.76 -12.31 -17.95
N LEU A 366 2.24 -11.12 -18.28
CA LEU A 366 1.09 -10.93 -19.18
C LEU A 366 1.39 -11.43 -20.60
N SER A 367 2.64 -11.32 -21.04
CA SER A 367 3.08 -11.89 -22.32
C SER A 367 3.01 -13.42 -22.33
N VAL A 368 2.99 -14.06 -21.17
CA VAL A 368 2.78 -15.50 -21.01
C VAL A 368 1.30 -15.82 -20.91
N THR A 369 0.56 -15.18 -20.00
CA THR A 369 -0.88 -15.47 -19.78
C THR A 369 -1.73 -15.07 -20.98
N GLY A 370 -1.43 -13.93 -21.58
CA GLY A 370 -2.12 -13.38 -22.75
C GLY A 370 -1.97 -14.20 -24.03
N LYS A 371 -1.02 -15.15 -24.12
CA LYS A 371 -0.92 -16.08 -25.27
C LYS A 371 -2.18 -16.94 -25.39
N ALA A 372 -2.67 -17.45 -24.26
CA ALA A 372 -3.87 -18.28 -24.24
C ALA A 372 -5.11 -17.46 -24.64
N THR A 373 -5.18 -16.19 -24.21
CA THR A 373 -6.22 -15.23 -24.63
C THR A 373 -6.18 -14.99 -26.15
N ALA A 374 -5.00 -14.66 -26.70
CA ALA A 374 -4.82 -14.42 -28.14
C ALA A 374 -5.19 -15.65 -28.98
N GLN A 375 -4.73 -16.84 -28.59
CA GLN A 375 -5.00 -18.06 -29.32
C GLN A 375 -6.47 -18.48 -29.21
N THR A 376 -7.03 -18.51 -28.00
CA THR A 376 -8.36 -19.08 -27.74
C THR A 376 -9.47 -18.15 -28.18
N MET A 377 -9.37 -16.86 -27.84
CA MET A 377 -10.44 -15.90 -28.14
C MET A 377 -10.33 -15.33 -29.55
N TYR A 378 -9.12 -15.19 -30.10
CA TYR A 378 -8.90 -14.52 -31.38
C TYR A 378 -8.35 -15.42 -32.49
N GLY A 379 -7.88 -16.63 -32.18
CA GLY A 379 -7.18 -17.47 -33.16
C GLY A 379 -5.85 -16.87 -33.63
N ALA A 380 -5.25 -15.99 -32.83
CA ALA A 380 -4.09 -15.20 -33.19
C ALA A 380 -2.79 -15.72 -32.55
N ARG A 381 -1.66 -15.40 -33.19
CA ARG A 381 -0.32 -15.51 -32.58
C ARG A 381 -0.09 -14.33 -31.61
N GLY A 382 1.02 -14.35 -30.88
CA GLY A 382 1.38 -13.28 -29.94
C GLY A 382 0.63 -13.43 -28.62
N TRP A 383 0.39 -12.31 -27.95
CA TRP A 383 -0.34 -12.25 -26.69
C TRP A 383 -1.32 -11.06 -26.71
N MET A 384 -2.38 -11.15 -25.90
CA MET A 384 -3.45 -10.15 -25.83
C MET A 384 -3.84 -9.90 -24.38
N LEU A 385 -4.05 -8.63 -24.05
CA LEU A 385 -4.62 -8.15 -22.79
C LEU A 385 -5.68 -7.10 -23.10
N HIS A 386 -6.80 -7.13 -22.37
CA HIS A 386 -7.85 -6.12 -22.42
C HIS A 386 -7.67 -5.07 -21.32
N HIS A 387 -8.58 -4.10 -21.23
CA HIS A 387 -8.47 -2.91 -20.38
C HIS A 387 -8.22 -3.10 -18.88
N ASN A 388 -8.23 -4.32 -18.33
CA ASN A 388 -8.05 -4.60 -16.90
C ASN A 388 -7.25 -5.90 -16.68
N THR A 389 -6.42 -5.90 -15.65
CA THR A 389 -5.75 -7.07 -15.07
C THR A 389 -5.62 -6.91 -13.54
N ASP A 390 -5.17 -7.94 -12.83
CA ASP A 390 -4.98 -7.98 -11.38
C ASP A 390 -3.68 -8.74 -11.01
N ILE A 391 -3.47 -9.10 -9.74
CA ILE A 391 -2.26 -9.81 -9.29
C ILE A 391 -2.09 -11.22 -9.91
N TRP A 392 -3.19 -11.83 -10.32
CA TRP A 392 -3.24 -13.14 -10.97
C TRP A 392 -2.91 -13.06 -12.47
N ARG A 393 -2.79 -11.81 -12.97
CA ARG A 393 -2.41 -11.30 -14.29
C ARG A 393 -3.10 -11.87 -15.52
#